data_AF-A0A924V7Y0-F1
#
_entry.id   AF-A0A924V7Y0-F1
#
_cell.length_a   1.000
_cell.length_b   1.000
_cell.length_c   1.000
_cell.angle_alpha   90.00
_cell.angle_beta   90.00
_cell.angle_gamma   90.00
#
_symmetry.space_group_name_H-M   'P 1'
#
loop_
_entity.id
_entity.type
_entity.pdbx_description
1 polymer ?
#
loop_
_entity_poly.entity_id
_entity_poly.type
_entity_poly.pdbx_seq_one_letter_code
_entity_poly.pdbx_strand_id
1 'polypeptide(L)'
;MSADNYMDGMSYEMLIRRAFNCPSGSKHSAHQQLMQNAMTMEHGKTYAKHLGSFSKQFNEVKGNVEKALAKLGGNKELTHLSPFFKQQSEKLLDADNTTQLLAIIKNALDKVPRGS
;
A
#
# COMPACT_ATOMS: atom_id res chain seq x y z
N MET A 1 3.57 0.97 19.04
CA MET A 1 3.04 1.56 17.79
C MET A 1 1.89 2.48 18.16
N SER A 2 1.81 3.68 17.60
CA SER A 2 0.61 4.52 17.76
C SER A 2 -0.58 3.86 17.06
N ALA A 3 -1.80 4.17 17.52
CA ALA A 3 -3.03 3.69 16.87
C ALA A 3 -3.09 4.13 15.39
N ASP A 4 -2.52 5.29 15.06
CA ASP A 4 -2.46 5.81 13.69
C ASP A 4 -1.62 4.91 12.76
N ASN A 5 -0.43 4.48 13.21
CA ASN A 5 0.41 3.57 12.43
C ASN A 5 -0.25 2.20 12.21
N TYR A 6 -1.11 1.77 13.13
CA TYR A 6 -1.91 0.54 12.97
C TYR A 6 -2.95 0.70 11.86
N MET A 7 -3.74 1.77 11.91
CA MET A 7 -4.77 2.07 10.90
C MET A 7 -4.17 2.32 9.51
N ASP A 8 -2.99 2.92 9.45
CA ASP A 8 -2.27 3.17 8.21
C ASP A 8 -1.71 1.88 7.60
N GLY A 9 -1.16 0.99 8.44
CA GLY A 9 -0.79 -0.36 8.02
C GLY A 9 -1.98 -1.16 7.49
N MET A 10 -3.13 -1.06 8.14
CA MET A 10 -4.38 -1.70 7.69
C MET A 10 -4.85 -1.15 6.34
N SER A 11 -4.67 0.14 6.06
CA SER A 11 -5.03 0.74 4.77
C SER A 11 -4.22 0.10 3.63
N TYR A 12 -2.92 -0.09 3.82
CA TYR A 12 -2.09 -0.84 2.86
C TYR A 12 -2.65 -2.25 2.65
N GLU A 13 -2.86 -2.98 3.74
CA GLU A 13 -3.35 -4.36 3.68
C GLU A 13 -4.69 -4.47 2.95
N MET A 14 -5.65 -3.59 3.27
CA MET A 14 -6.96 -3.58 2.63
C MET A 14 -6.87 -3.35 1.13
N LEU A 15 -5.99 -2.46 0.66
CA LEU A 15 -5.84 -2.19 -0.77
C LEU A 15 -5.39 -3.45 -1.51
N ILE A 16 -4.35 -4.12 -0.99
CA ILE A 16 -3.84 -5.35 -1.60
C ILE A 16 -4.92 -6.44 -1.59
N ARG A 17 -5.61 -6.62 -0.46
CA ARG A 17 -6.68 -7.61 -0.33
C ARG A 17 -7.82 -7.39 -1.31
N ARG A 18 -8.27 -6.14 -1.49
CA ARG A 18 -9.35 -5.83 -2.44
C ARG A 18 -8.89 -5.97 -3.89
N ALA A 19 -7.64 -5.64 -4.20
CA ALA A 19 -7.10 -5.81 -5.55
C ALA A 19 -6.97 -7.29 -5.96
N PHE A 20 -6.53 -8.14 -5.04
CA PHE A 20 -6.27 -9.56 -5.33
C PHE A 20 -7.35 -10.52 -4.86
N ASN A 21 -8.41 -10.02 -4.21
CA ASN A 21 -9.43 -10.82 -3.55
C ASN A 21 -8.83 -11.90 -2.64
N CYS A 22 -7.94 -11.49 -1.72
CA CYS A 22 -7.19 -12.42 -0.88
C CYS A 22 -7.42 -12.18 0.63
N PRO A 23 -7.30 -13.23 1.47
CA PRO A 23 -7.39 -13.08 2.92
C PRO A 23 -6.19 -12.35 3.51
N SER A 24 -6.34 -11.85 4.75
CA SER A 24 -5.24 -11.22 5.49
C SER A 24 -4.06 -12.17 5.63
N GLY A 25 -2.84 -11.65 5.46
CA GLY A 25 -1.61 -12.41 5.60
C GLY A 25 -1.44 -13.59 4.64
N SER A 26 -2.12 -13.54 3.50
CA SER A 26 -2.03 -14.54 2.43
C SER A 26 -0.97 -14.17 1.39
N LYS A 27 -0.93 -14.92 0.28
CA LYS A 27 -0.05 -14.65 -0.87
C LYS A 27 -0.26 -13.19 -1.36
N HIS A 28 0.80 -12.59 -1.91
CA HIS A 28 0.89 -11.19 -2.39
C HIS A 28 1.32 -10.13 -1.36
N SER A 29 2.00 -10.52 -0.28
CA SER A 29 2.58 -9.55 0.67
C SER A 29 1.54 -8.59 1.30
N ALA A 30 0.31 -9.09 1.48
CA ALA A 30 -0.81 -8.38 2.12
C ALA A 30 -0.67 -8.38 3.66
N HIS A 31 0.45 -7.87 4.15
CA HIS A 31 0.73 -7.74 5.59
C HIS A 31 0.92 -6.28 5.96
N GLN A 32 0.05 -5.76 6.83
CA GLN A 32 0.17 -4.41 7.41
C GLN A 32 1.58 -4.09 7.96
N GLN A 33 2.31 -5.11 8.42
CA GLN A 33 3.66 -4.97 8.97
C GLN A 33 4.66 -4.36 7.97
N LEU A 34 4.51 -4.59 6.67
CA LEU A 34 5.42 -4.02 5.66
C LEU A 34 5.33 -2.49 5.65
N MET A 35 4.10 -1.95 5.63
CA MET A 35 3.88 -0.51 5.71
C MET A 35 4.30 0.05 7.08
N GLN A 36 3.98 -0.66 8.17
CA GLN A 36 4.39 -0.25 9.52
C GLN A 36 5.91 -0.20 9.69
N ASN A 37 6.63 -1.14 9.09
CA ASN A 37 8.10 -1.16 9.09
C ASN A 37 8.65 0.02 8.29
N ALA A 38 8.10 0.31 7.11
CA ALA A 38 8.49 1.48 6.33
C ALA A 38 8.30 2.78 7.13
N MET A 39 7.14 2.98 7.76
CA MET A 39 6.86 4.16 8.59
C MET A 39 7.78 4.24 9.82
N THR A 40 8.04 3.11 10.47
CA THR A 40 8.91 3.07 11.66
C THR A 40 10.36 3.41 11.30
N MET A 41 10.83 2.95 10.14
CA MET A 41 12.19 3.22 9.67
C MET A 41 12.37 4.64 9.14
N GLU A 42 11.37 5.20 8.47
CA GLU A 42 11.39 6.62 8.05
C GLU A 42 11.60 7.55 9.25
N HIS A 43 10.94 7.26 10.37
CA HIS A 43 11.08 8.03 11.60
C HIS A 43 12.36 7.70 12.42
N GLY A 44 13.24 6.84 11.91
CA GLY A 44 14.45 6.42 12.62
C GLY A 44 14.20 5.63 13.90
N LYS A 45 12.99 5.08 14.11
CA LYS A 45 12.56 4.42 15.36
C LYS A 45 12.84 2.93 15.40
N THR A 46 13.75 2.43 14.56
CA THR A 46 14.10 1.00 14.49
C THR A 46 15.31 0.65 15.34
N TYR A 47 15.14 -0.30 16.25
CA TYR A 47 16.22 -0.93 17.03
C TYR A 47 16.71 -2.26 16.38
N ALA A 48 16.07 -2.70 15.30
CA ALA A 48 16.30 -4.00 14.72
C ALA A 48 17.42 -3.93 13.66
N LYS A 49 18.59 -4.49 13.99
CA LYS A 49 19.74 -4.63 13.08
C LYS A 49 19.45 -5.46 11.82
N HIS A 50 18.30 -6.16 11.78
CA HIS A 50 17.91 -7.14 10.76
C HIS A 50 16.83 -6.61 9.80
N LEU A 51 16.17 -5.50 10.11
CA LEU A 51 15.35 -4.81 9.12
C LEU A 51 16.33 -4.15 8.13
N GLY A 52 16.12 -4.35 6.82
CA GLY A 52 16.97 -3.74 5.78
C GLY A 52 16.93 -2.20 5.83
N SER A 53 17.47 -1.52 4.83
CA SER A 53 17.33 -0.05 4.77
C SER A 53 15.87 0.38 4.59
N PHE A 54 15.52 1.58 5.06
CA PHE A 54 14.23 2.22 4.77
C PHE A 54 13.87 2.12 3.29
N SER A 55 14.81 2.48 2.41
CA SER A 55 14.66 2.40 0.94
C SER A 55 14.22 1.02 0.48
N LYS A 56 14.75 -0.07 1.05
CA LYS A 56 14.35 -1.44 0.69
C LYS A 56 12.88 -1.71 1.05
N GLN A 57 12.47 -1.42 2.29
CA GLN A 57 11.09 -1.64 2.72
C GLN A 57 10.11 -0.73 1.99
N PHE A 58 10.49 0.53 1.78
CA PHE A 58 9.68 1.51 1.07
C PHE A 58 9.44 1.09 -0.39
N ASN A 59 10.49 0.68 -1.09
CA ASN A 59 10.37 0.18 -2.47
C ASN A 59 9.58 -1.12 -2.56
N GLU A 60 9.68 -1.99 -1.56
CA GLU A 60 8.87 -3.21 -1.49
C GLU A 60 7.37 -2.86 -1.38
N VAL A 61 7.00 -1.93 -0.50
CA VAL A 61 5.61 -1.46 -0.38
C VAL A 61 5.15 -0.77 -1.67
N LYS A 62 5.97 0.12 -2.26
CA LYS A 62 5.66 0.76 -3.56
C LYS A 62 5.37 -0.29 -4.63
N GLY A 63 6.23 -1.29 -4.80
CA GLY A 63 6.04 -2.34 -5.80
C GLY A 63 4.77 -3.16 -5.58
N ASN A 64 4.34 -3.39 -4.35
CA ASN A 64 3.09 -4.08 -4.06
C ASN A 64 1.86 -3.20 -4.35
N VAL A 65 1.93 -1.91 -4.01
CA VAL A 65 0.87 -0.93 -4.31
C VAL A 65 0.71 -0.77 -5.83
N GLU A 66 1.81 -0.66 -6.57
CA GLU A 66 1.79 -0.56 -8.03
C GLU A 66 1.06 -1.75 -8.68
N LYS A 67 1.39 -2.97 -8.25
CA LYS A 67 0.71 -4.19 -8.71
C LYS A 67 -0.78 -4.18 -8.38
N ALA A 68 -1.14 -3.70 -7.19
CA ALA A 68 -2.54 -3.60 -6.78
C ALA A 68 -3.31 -2.58 -7.63
N LEU A 69 -2.73 -1.40 -7.89
CA LEU A 69 -3.33 -0.37 -8.76
C LEU A 69 -3.52 -0.88 -10.20
N ALA A 70 -2.52 -1.56 -10.75
CA ALA A 70 -2.61 -2.17 -12.08
C ALA A 70 -3.73 -3.24 -12.13
N LYS A 71 -3.82 -4.08 -11.09
CA LYS A 71 -4.87 -5.11 -10.97
C LYS A 71 -6.27 -4.50 -10.89
N LEU A 72 -6.44 -3.43 -10.11
CA LEU A 72 -7.70 -2.70 -9.98
C LEU A 72 -8.10 -2.00 -11.29
N GLY A 73 -7.15 -1.37 -11.99
CA GLY A 73 -7.40 -0.75 -13.29
C GLY A 73 -7.77 -1.72 -14.41
N GLY A 74 -7.40 -3.00 -14.26
CA GLY A 74 -7.83 -4.09 -15.14
C GLY A 74 -9.10 -4.83 -14.70
N ASN A 75 -9.69 -4.47 -13.56
CA ASN A 75 -10.94 -5.09 -13.10
C ASN A 75 -12.12 -4.57 -13.94
N LYS A 76 -12.93 -5.49 -14.48
CA LYS A 76 -14.12 -5.17 -15.30
C LYS A 76 -15.10 -4.25 -14.57
N GLU A 77 -15.31 -4.44 -13.28
CA GLU A 77 -16.24 -3.64 -12.47
C GLU A 77 -15.71 -2.22 -12.20
N LEU A 78 -14.39 -2.05 -12.23
CA LEU A 78 -13.71 -0.78 -11.95
C LEU A 78 -13.05 -0.17 -13.19
N THR A 79 -13.32 -0.68 -14.39
CA THR A 79 -12.64 -0.24 -15.62
C THR A 79 -12.86 1.25 -15.90
N HIS A 80 -14.01 1.80 -15.52
CA HIS A 80 -14.29 3.24 -15.60
C HIS A 80 -13.35 4.10 -14.73
N LEU A 81 -12.72 3.51 -13.70
CA LEU A 81 -11.71 4.14 -12.84
C LEU A 81 -10.27 3.84 -13.28
N SER A 82 -10.06 3.12 -14.38
CA SER A 82 -8.72 2.79 -14.89
C SER A 82 -7.83 4.03 -15.09
N PRO A 83 -8.32 5.16 -15.65
CA PRO A 83 -7.53 6.40 -15.72
C PRO A 83 -7.11 6.93 -14.35
N PHE A 84 -7.99 6.81 -13.34
CA PHE A 84 -7.68 7.21 -11.97
C PHE A 84 -6.59 6.33 -11.36
N PHE A 85 -6.68 5.00 -11.50
CA PHE A 85 -5.64 4.11 -10.97
C PHE A 85 -4.30 4.30 -11.68
N LYS A 86 -4.32 4.57 -12.98
CA LYS A 86 -3.11 4.95 -13.72
C LYS A 86 -2.48 6.24 -13.19
N GLN A 87 -3.28 7.27 -12.92
CA GLN A 87 -2.81 8.51 -12.31
C GLN A 87 -2.21 8.28 -10.91
N GLN A 88 -2.82 7.38 -10.11
CA GLN A 88 -2.24 7.01 -8.81
C GLN A 88 -0.91 6.27 -8.95
N SER A 89 -0.76 5.41 -9.97
CA SER A 89 0.53 4.76 -10.26
C SER A 89 1.60 5.75 -10.69
N GLU A 90 1.25 6.77 -11.48
CA GLU A 90 2.18 7.85 -11.84
C GLU A 90 2.65 8.62 -10.60
N LYS A 91 1.72 9.02 -9.70
CA LYS A 91 2.07 9.64 -8.41
C LYS A 91 2.91 8.75 -7.51
N LEU A 92 2.72 7.44 -7.60
CA LEU A 92 3.47 6.46 -6.82
C LEU A 92 4.94 6.44 -7.21
N LEU A 93 5.27 6.67 -8.50
CA LEU A 93 6.66 6.75 -8.96
C LEU A 93 7.40 7.88 -8.25
N ASP A 94 6.77 9.04 -8.14
CA ASP A 94 7.33 10.24 -7.51
C ASP A 94 7.27 10.22 -5.97
N ALA A 95 6.55 9.26 -5.37
CA ALA A 95 6.43 9.19 -3.91
C ALA A 95 7.79 8.87 -3.26
N ASP A 96 8.24 9.72 -2.35
CA ASP A 96 9.56 9.65 -1.69
C ASP A 96 9.49 9.36 -0.17
N ASN A 97 8.29 9.42 0.41
CA ASN A 97 8.04 9.20 1.82
C ASN A 97 6.74 8.43 2.10
N THR A 98 6.61 7.90 3.32
CA THR A 98 5.47 7.06 3.69
C THR A 98 4.16 7.81 3.77
N THR A 99 4.19 9.13 3.98
CA THR A 99 2.99 9.98 4.02
C THR A 99 2.36 10.10 2.62
N GLN A 100 3.18 10.37 1.60
CA GLN A 100 2.72 10.41 0.20
C GLN A 100 2.21 9.05 -0.26
N LEU A 101 2.96 7.99 0.04
CA LEU A 101 2.57 6.60 -0.27
C LEU A 101 1.21 6.25 0.36
N LEU A 102 1.01 6.61 1.63
CA LEU A 102 -0.24 6.38 2.34
C LEU A 102 -1.42 7.18 1.76
N ALA A 103 -1.18 8.42 1.36
CA ALA A 103 -2.21 9.23 0.70
C ALA A 103 -2.69 8.57 -0.61
N ILE A 104 -1.76 8.03 -1.41
CA ILE A 104 -2.09 7.26 -2.63
C ILE A 104 -2.93 6.03 -2.29
N ILE A 105 -2.52 5.27 -1.26
CA ILE A 105 -3.23 4.07 -0.82
C ILE A 105 -4.67 4.40 -0.39
N LYS A 106 -4.86 5.44 0.45
CA LYS A 106 -6.17 5.86 0.95
C LYS A 106 -7.06 6.36 -0.19
N ASN A 107 -6.53 7.19 -1.08
CA ASN A 107 -7.25 7.67 -2.26
C ASN A 107 -7.71 6.52 -3.17
N ALA A 108 -6.86 5.51 -3.38
CA ALA A 108 -7.22 4.33 -4.15
C ALA A 108 -8.33 3.53 -3.46
N LEU A 109 -8.20 3.29 -2.15
CA LEU A 109 -9.18 2.56 -1.35
C LEU A 109 -10.57 3.18 -1.35
N ASP A 110 -10.67 4.51 -1.35
CA ASP A 110 -11.95 5.24 -1.37
C ASP A 110 -12.74 4.99 -2.68
N LYS A 111 -12.06 4.54 -3.74
CA LYS A 111 -12.67 4.21 -5.03
C LYS A 111 -12.96 2.72 -5.20
N VAL A 112 -12.45 1.88 -4.31
CA VAL A 112 -12.66 0.43 -4.37
C VAL A 112 -13.80 0.06 -3.43
N PRO A 113 -14.89 -0.57 -3.92
CA PRO A 113 -16.00 -1.00 -3.08
C PRO A 113 -15.52 -1.82 -1.88
N ARG A 114 -16.18 -1.62 -0.74
CA ARG A 114 -16.03 -2.53 0.40
C ARG A 114 -16.74 -3.81 -0.02
N GLY A 115 -15.98 -4.84 -0.39
CA GLY A 115 -16.55 -6.14 -0.72
C GLY A 115 -17.52 -6.57 0.39
N SER A 116 -18.74 -6.93 0.00
CA SER A 116 -19.81 -7.45 0.85
C SER A 116 -19.49 -8.85 1.36
#